data_AF-A0A2V8PR61-F1
#
_entry.id   AF-A0A2V8PR61-F1
#
_cell.length_a   1.000
_cell.length_b   1.000
_cell.length_c   1.000
_cell.angle_alpha   90.00
_cell.angle_beta   90.00
_cell.angle_gamma   90.00
#
_symmetry.space_group_name_H-M   'P 1'
#
loop_
_entity.id
_entity.type
_entity.pdbx_description
1 polymer ?
#
loop_
_entity_poly.entity_id
_entity_poly.type
_entity_poly.pdbx_seq_one_letter_code
_entity_poly.pdbx_strand_id
1 'polypeptide(L)'
;MAPEHGATARLVYENWHGAHGVDTDADRPWHRLIKTYLDPKCDLQGKRILEIGCGGGEFCCWLSKQPHRPAQIVAADFAATAVKKGRASALEQRLGDILWDVSDIQMLPFGDETFDTVISCETIEHVPDPPRAVRELTRVLKPGGRLFLTTPNYLGVYGLYRVYLRLVGRRYTELGQPINNFTWLPRTRHWISSAGLRVLDTDGVGHYFLFPRMLPRQITVLDNPRYLMRWLALHSLVVAEKAFTNS
;
A
#
# COMPACT_ATOMS: atom_id res chain seq x y z
N MET A 1 -16.35 12.67 -22.39
CA MET A 1 -17.21 11.62 -21.82
C MET A 1 -16.32 10.61 -21.12
N ALA A 2 -16.26 10.65 -19.78
CA ALA A 2 -15.70 9.57 -18.97
C ALA A 2 -16.31 9.59 -17.55
N PRO A 3 -17.47 8.94 -17.34
CA PRO A 3 -17.91 8.59 -15.98
C PRO A 3 -18.17 7.08 -15.78
N GLU A 4 -18.29 6.27 -16.84
CA GLU A 4 -18.78 4.88 -16.71
C GLU A 4 -17.73 3.91 -16.17
N HIS A 5 -16.44 4.11 -16.47
CA HIS A 5 -15.39 3.15 -16.08
C HIS A 5 -15.10 3.14 -14.57
N GLY A 6 -15.28 4.27 -13.88
CA GLY A 6 -15.03 4.39 -12.44
C GLY A 6 -16.13 3.73 -11.59
N ALA A 7 -17.39 3.86 -11.99
CA ALA A 7 -18.53 3.27 -11.28
C ALA A 7 -18.50 1.73 -11.35
N THR A 8 -18.16 1.16 -12.52
CA THR A 8 -18.01 -0.29 -12.69
C THR A 8 -16.84 -0.83 -11.88
N ALA A 9 -15.68 -0.17 -11.90
CA ALA A 9 -14.52 -0.59 -11.10
C ALA A 9 -14.82 -0.58 -9.60
N ARG A 10 -15.50 0.46 -9.11
CA ARG A 10 -15.88 0.58 -7.70
C ARG A 10 -16.79 -0.56 -7.27
N LEU A 11 -17.85 -0.84 -8.03
CA LEU A 11 -18.78 -1.93 -7.73
C LEU A 11 -18.08 -3.30 -7.63
N VAL A 12 -17.05 -3.53 -8.45
CA VAL A 12 -16.26 -4.77 -8.37
C VAL A 12 -15.43 -4.83 -7.08
N TYR A 13 -14.82 -3.72 -6.66
CA TYR A 13 -14.09 -3.66 -5.38
C TYR A 13 -15.03 -3.75 -4.17
N GLU A 14 -16.20 -3.13 -4.21
CA GLU A 14 -17.25 -3.25 -3.17
C GLU A 14 -17.66 -4.73 -3.01
N ASN A 15 -17.86 -5.45 -4.11
CA ASN A 15 -18.19 -6.88 -4.09
C ASN A 15 -17.04 -7.73 -3.55
N TRP A 16 -15.80 -7.44 -3.95
CA TRP A 16 -14.63 -8.16 -3.46
C TRP A 16 -14.47 -7.99 -1.94
N HIS A 17 -14.55 -6.76 -1.44
CA HIS A 17 -14.52 -6.50 0.00
C HIS A 17 -15.75 -7.07 0.71
N GLY A 18 -16.93 -7.12 0.07
CA GLY A 18 -18.11 -7.77 0.61
C GLY A 18 -17.91 -9.27 0.86
N ALA A 19 -17.23 -9.95 -0.07
CA ALA A 19 -16.98 -11.39 -0.02
C ALA A 19 -15.79 -11.81 0.86
N HIS A 20 -14.83 -10.90 1.12
CA HIS A 20 -13.63 -11.21 1.90
C HIS A 20 -13.71 -10.66 3.32
N GLY A 21 -13.17 -11.43 4.26
CA GLY A 21 -12.99 -11.00 5.65
C GLY A 21 -12.05 -9.80 5.74
N VAL A 22 -12.23 -9.03 6.82
CA VAL A 22 -11.22 -8.07 7.25
C VAL A 22 -10.19 -8.87 8.02
N ASP A 23 -8.93 -8.68 7.70
CA ASP A 23 -7.90 -9.22 8.55
C ASP A 23 -7.96 -8.46 9.88
N THR A 24 -7.45 -9.03 10.95
CA THR A 24 -7.55 -8.41 12.28
C THR A 24 -6.19 -8.05 12.85
N ASP A 25 -5.12 -8.41 12.14
CA ASP A 25 -3.76 -8.10 12.52
C ASP A 25 -3.03 -7.22 11.49
N ALA A 26 -2.41 -6.17 12.00
CA ALA A 26 -1.50 -5.35 11.21
C ALA A 26 -0.15 -6.07 10.99
N ASP A 27 -0.11 -7.40 10.77
CA ASP A 27 1.13 -8.20 10.78
C ASP A 27 1.48 -8.89 9.45
N ARG A 28 0.77 -8.53 8.38
CA ARG A 28 1.13 -8.88 7.01
C ARG A 28 2.58 -8.51 6.65
N PRO A 29 3.20 -9.22 5.68
CA PRO A 29 4.58 -8.95 5.29
C PRO A 29 4.85 -7.47 4.94
N TRP A 30 3.94 -6.82 4.20
CA TRP A 30 4.04 -5.40 3.88
C TRP A 30 3.89 -4.48 5.11
N HIS A 31 2.99 -4.80 6.05
CA HIS A 31 2.89 -4.05 7.32
C HIS A 31 4.20 -4.14 8.11
N ARG A 32 4.83 -5.32 8.18
CA ARG A 32 6.12 -5.52 8.86
C ARG A 32 7.25 -4.71 8.23
N LEU A 33 7.28 -4.61 6.89
CA LEU A 33 8.23 -3.75 6.19
C LEU A 33 8.06 -2.29 6.66
N ILE A 34 6.85 -1.74 6.61
CA ILE A 34 6.61 -0.36 7.04
C ILE A 34 7.00 -0.17 8.49
N LYS A 35 6.59 -1.06 9.41
CA LYS A 35 6.96 -0.99 10.83
C LYS A 35 8.47 -0.94 11.09
N THR A 36 9.27 -1.55 10.22
CA THR A 36 10.72 -1.59 10.36
C THR A 36 11.37 -0.25 10.01
N TYR A 37 10.79 0.50 9.05
CA TYR A 37 11.35 1.75 8.55
C TYR A 37 10.67 3.01 9.09
N LEU A 38 9.46 2.85 9.63
CA LEU A 38 8.70 3.93 10.22
C LEU A 38 9.33 4.32 11.56
N ASP A 39 9.73 5.59 11.68
CA ASP A 39 10.25 6.17 12.91
C ASP A 39 9.10 6.83 13.67
N PRO A 40 8.68 6.30 14.84
CA PRO A 40 7.55 6.84 15.57
C PRO A 40 7.67 8.33 15.96
N LYS A 41 8.87 8.83 16.22
CA LYS A 41 9.07 10.24 16.60
C LYS A 41 8.95 11.16 15.40
N CYS A 42 9.50 10.74 14.28
CA CYS A 42 9.62 11.57 13.10
C CYS A 42 8.40 11.43 12.16
N ASP A 43 7.77 10.24 12.09
CA ASP A 43 6.66 9.91 11.19
C ASP A 43 5.29 9.92 11.85
N LEU A 44 5.19 9.74 13.18
CA LEU A 44 3.91 9.65 13.88
C LEU A 44 3.66 10.81 14.82
N GLN A 45 4.58 11.11 15.73
CA GLN A 45 4.30 12.03 16.84
C GLN A 45 3.81 13.40 16.35
N GLY A 46 2.56 13.75 16.67
CA GLY A 46 1.95 15.02 16.26
C GLY A 46 1.77 15.19 14.75
N LYS A 47 1.93 14.12 13.96
CA LYS A 47 1.83 14.14 12.50
C LYS A 47 0.40 13.90 12.02
N ARG A 48 0.09 14.46 10.86
CA ARG A 48 -1.15 14.19 10.13
C ARG A 48 -0.88 13.11 9.09
N ILE A 49 -1.53 11.96 9.24
CA ILE A 49 -1.22 10.74 8.49
C ILE A 49 -2.37 10.41 7.54
N LEU A 50 -2.05 10.03 6.30
CA LEU A 50 -2.98 9.40 5.36
C LEU A 50 -2.55 7.95 5.16
N GLU A 51 -3.46 7.00 5.41
CA GLU A 51 -3.37 5.65 4.83
C GLU A 51 -4.40 5.54 3.71
N ILE A 52 -3.95 5.28 2.49
CA ILE A 52 -4.80 5.16 1.30
C ILE A 52 -4.73 3.74 0.71
N GLY A 53 -5.89 3.17 0.44
CA GLY A 53 -6.05 1.72 0.29
C GLY A 53 -6.04 1.03 1.66
N CYS A 54 -6.69 1.63 2.66
CA CYS A 54 -6.63 1.14 4.03
C CYS A 54 -7.34 -0.21 4.24
N GLY A 55 -8.16 -0.67 3.28
CA GLY A 55 -8.91 -1.91 3.38
C GLY A 55 -9.78 -1.95 4.65
N GLY A 56 -9.60 -3.00 5.45
CA GLY A 56 -10.25 -3.14 6.75
C GLY A 56 -9.70 -2.21 7.85
N GLY A 57 -8.68 -1.41 7.54
CA GLY A 57 -8.12 -0.37 8.39
C GLY A 57 -7.29 -0.87 9.57
N GLU A 58 -6.77 -2.09 9.48
CA GLU A 58 -5.98 -2.74 10.52
C GLU A 58 -4.71 -1.97 10.85
N PHE A 59 -4.02 -1.46 9.82
CA PHE A 59 -2.79 -0.70 10.01
C PHE A 59 -3.06 0.68 10.61
N CYS A 60 -4.07 1.42 10.14
CA CYS A 60 -4.60 2.61 10.82
C CYS A 60 -4.96 2.37 12.30
N CYS A 61 -5.64 1.27 12.61
CA CYS A 61 -5.96 0.90 13.99
C CYS A 61 -4.70 0.64 14.81
N TRP A 62 -3.68 -0.01 14.23
CA TRP A 62 -2.38 -0.20 14.86
C TRP A 62 -1.64 1.12 15.08
N LEU A 63 -1.64 2.02 14.10
CA LEU A 63 -1.04 3.36 14.18
C LEU A 63 -1.66 4.18 15.33
N SER A 64 -2.99 4.13 15.48
CA SER A 64 -3.73 4.84 16.54
C SER A 64 -3.38 4.35 17.96
N LYS A 65 -2.87 3.13 18.09
CA LYS A 65 -2.46 2.54 19.38
C LYS A 65 -0.99 2.81 19.74
N GLN A 66 -0.21 3.45 18.86
CA GLN A 66 1.20 3.69 19.12
C GLN A 66 1.40 4.69 20.27
N PRO A 67 2.46 4.54 21.08
CA PRO A 67 2.76 5.47 22.18
C PRO A 67 3.06 6.88 21.67
N HIS A 68 3.72 6.99 20.51
CA HIS A 68 3.92 8.24 19.80
C HIS A 68 2.67 8.54 18.96
N ARG A 69 1.71 9.26 19.56
CA ARG A 69 0.40 9.47 18.93
C ARG A 69 0.47 10.42 17.73
N PRO A 70 -0.13 10.04 16.58
CA PRO A 70 -0.48 10.96 15.52
C PRO A 70 -1.41 12.07 16.02
N ALA A 71 -1.32 13.25 15.41
CA ALA A 71 -2.31 14.31 15.63
C ALA A 71 -3.66 13.96 14.99
N GLN A 72 -3.62 13.26 13.85
CA GLN A 72 -4.80 12.78 13.14
C GLN A 72 -4.40 11.68 12.16
N ILE A 73 -5.24 10.66 12.06
CA ILE A 73 -5.14 9.61 11.04
C ILE A 73 -6.35 9.74 10.11
N VAL A 74 -6.10 9.76 8.81
CA VAL A 74 -7.13 9.63 7.77
C VAL A 74 -6.94 8.28 7.10
N ALA A 75 -7.93 7.40 7.24
CA ALA A 75 -7.99 6.09 6.62
C ALA A 75 -8.93 6.16 5.41
N ALA A 76 -8.39 6.00 4.22
CA ALA A 76 -9.10 6.16 2.96
C ALA A 76 -9.04 4.90 2.10
N ASP A 77 -10.16 4.55 1.48
CA ASP A 77 -10.23 3.42 0.54
C ASP A 77 -11.22 3.71 -0.60
N PHE A 78 -11.03 3.06 -1.75
CA PHE A 78 -11.93 3.21 -2.89
C PHE A 78 -13.28 2.53 -2.66
N ALA A 79 -13.32 1.47 -1.86
CA ALA A 79 -14.53 0.72 -1.53
C ALA A 79 -15.18 1.22 -0.23
N ALA A 80 -16.43 1.69 -0.32
CA ALA A 80 -17.20 2.11 0.85
C ALA A 80 -17.44 0.96 1.84
N THR A 81 -17.55 -0.28 1.37
CA THR A 81 -17.61 -1.46 2.24
C THR A 81 -16.35 -1.61 3.10
N ALA A 82 -15.17 -1.31 2.56
CA ALA A 82 -13.91 -1.42 3.30
C ALA A 82 -13.88 -0.37 4.42
N VAL A 83 -14.16 0.88 4.07
CA VAL A 83 -14.29 2.01 5.00
C VAL A 83 -15.33 1.75 6.09
N LYS A 84 -16.50 1.20 5.74
CA LYS A 84 -17.54 0.83 6.70
C LYS A 84 -17.06 -0.22 7.69
N LYS A 85 -16.38 -1.27 7.21
CA LYS A 85 -15.85 -2.33 8.08
C LYS A 85 -14.74 -1.81 8.99
N GLY A 86 -13.82 -1.01 8.48
CA GLY A 86 -12.76 -0.41 9.29
C GLY A 86 -13.30 0.53 10.36
N ARG A 87 -14.31 1.36 10.04
CA ARG A 87 -15.00 2.20 11.02
C ARG A 87 -15.67 1.38 12.14
N ALA A 88 -16.29 0.24 11.80
CA ALA A 88 -16.89 -0.65 12.79
C ALA A 88 -15.81 -1.26 13.71
N SER A 89 -14.70 -1.74 13.13
CA SER A 89 -13.56 -2.29 13.87
C SER A 89 -12.93 -1.25 14.82
N ALA A 90 -12.75 -0.01 14.37
CA ALA A 90 -12.25 1.07 15.22
C ALA A 90 -13.20 1.40 16.37
N LEU A 91 -14.52 1.36 16.15
CA LEU A 91 -15.52 1.58 17.19
C LEU A 91 -15.48 0.47 18.26
N GLU A 92 -15.40 -0.79 17.86
CA GLU A 92 -15.25 -1.93 18.77
C GLU A 92 -13.99 -1.82 19.63
N GLN A 93 -12.91 -1.31 19.04
CA GLN A 93 -11.63 -1.07 19.71
C GLN A 93 -11.56 0.27 20.47
N ARG A 94 -12.63 1.08 20.44
CA ARG A 94 -12.72 2.41 21.06
C ARG A 94 -11.65 3.39 20.59
N LEU A 95 -11.35 3.38 19.30
CA LEU A 95 -10.40 4.29 18.65
C LEU A 95 -11.15 5.50 18.09
N GLY A 96 -10.95 6.68 18.69
CA GLY A 96 -11.62 7.93 18.29
C GLY A 96 -10.85 8.80 17.29
N ASP A 97 -9.56 8.52 17.08
CA ASP A 97 -8.63 9.45 16.42
C ASP A 97 -8.51 9.21 14.89
N ILE A 98 -9.34 8.33 14.32
CA ILE A 98 -9.29 7.91 12.92
C ILE A 98 -10.48 8.52 12.17
N LEU A 99 -10.19 9.35 11.17
CA LEU A 99 -11.15 9.81 10.18
C LEU A 99 -11.21 8.81 9.02
N TRP A 100 -12.41 8.54 8.53
CA TRP A 100 -12.67 7.53 7.51
C TRP A 100 -13.23 8.19 6.26
N ASP A 101 -12.66 7.92 5.09
CA ASP A 101 -13.06 8.55 3.84
C ASP A 101 -13.12 7.54 2.68
N VAL A 102 -14.03 7.76 1.73
CA VAL A 102 -14.12 6.94 0.51
C VAL A 102 -13.51 7.72 -0.64
N SER A 103 -12.34 7.30 -1.11
CA SER A 103 -11.48 8.07 -2.00
C SER A 103 -10.81 7.22 -3.08
N ASP A 104 -10.68 7.78 -4.28
CA ASP A 104 -9.81 7.24 -5.32
C ASP A 104 -8.41 7.81 -5.14
N ILE A 105 -7.41 6.94 -4.97
CA ILE A 105 -6.00 7.31 -4.86
C ILE A 105 -5.48 8.12 -6.07
N GLN A 106 -6.14 8.02 -7.22
CA GLN A 106 -5.79 8.79 -8.44
C GLN A 106 -6.46 10.18 -8.50
N MET A 107 -7.30 10.52 -7.53
CA MET A 107 -7.97 11.82 -7.38
C MET A 107 -8.37 12.03 -5.92
N LEU A 108 -7.40 12.38 -5.08
CA LEU A 108 -7.62 12.52 -3.65
C LEU A 108 -8.35 13.83 -3.32
N PRO A 109 -9.44 13.82 -2.53
CA PRO A 109 -10.21 15.01 -2.16
C PRO A 109 -9.53 15.83 -1.04
N PHE A 110 -8.20 15.79 -0.98
CA PHE A 110 -7.39 16.52 0.00
C PHE A 110 -6.60 17.63 -0.70
N GLY A 111 -6.37 18.73 0.01
CA GLY A 111 -5.55 19.83 -0.50
C GLY A 111 -4.10 19.40 -0.71
N ASP A 112 -3.36 20.23 -1.43
CA ASP A 112 -1.91 20.06 -1.57
C ASP A 112 -1.26 20.16 -0.19
N GLU A 113 -0.16 19.42 0.03
CA GLU A 113 0.68 19.59 1.22
C GLU A 113 -0.09 19.43 2.54
N THR A 114 -1.01 18.48 2.57
CA THR A 114 -1.94 18.25 3.70
C THR A 114 -1.33 17.32 4.76
N PHE A 115 -0.60 16.29 4.33
CA PHE A 115 -0.15 15.20 5.20
C PHE A 115 1.35 15.23 5.42
N ASP A 116 1.76 14.92 6.63
CA ASP A 116 3.17 14.76 7.00
C ASP A 116 3.68 13.37 6.64
N THR A 117 2.81 12.37 6.73
CA THR A 117 3.12 10.97 6.42
C THR A 117 2.01 10.38 5.55
N VAL A 118 2.38 9.77 4.43
CA VAL A 118 1.46 9.06 3.54
C VAL A 118 1.89 7.59 3.48
N ILE A 119 0.94 6.69 3.67
CA ILE A 119 1.13 5.24 3.66
C ILE A 119 0.20 4.62 2.63
N SER A 120 0.73 3.74 1.78
CA SER A 120 -0.06 2.95 0.84
C SER A 120 0.48 1.53 0.80
N CYS A 121 -0.34 0.58 1.24
CA CYS A 121 0.03 -0.82 1.40
C CYS A 121 -0.63 -1.65 0.29
N GLU A 122 0.16 -2.28 -0.59
CA GLU A 122 -0.35 -3.20 -1.63
C GLU A 122 -1.61 -2.64 -2.35
N THR A 123 -1.51 -1.41 -2.86
CA THR A 123 -2.65 -0.69 -3.46
C THR A 123 -2.38 -0.25 -4.89
N ILE A 124 -1.19 0.25 -5.21
CA ILE A 124 -0.92 0.88 -6.51
C ILE A 124 -0.90 -0.13 -7.68
N GLU A 125 -0.74 -1.42 -7.41
CA GLU A 125 -0.87 -2.49 -8.40
C GLU A 125 -2.33 -2.73 -8.81
N HIS A 126 -3.27 -2.20 -8.04
CA HIS A 126 -4.71 -2.38 -8.19
C HIS A 126 -5.40 -1.17 -8.84
N VAL A 127 -4.64 -0.15 -9.29
CA VAL A 127 -5.19 1.05 -9.93
C VAL A 127 -4.99 1.03 -11.47
N PRO A 128 -5.86 1.69 -12.24
CA PRO A 128 -5.68 1.86 -13.69
C PRO A 128 -4.40 2.59 -14.10
N ASP A 129 -4.03 3.67 -13.41
CA ASP A 129 -2.86 4.50 -13.70
C ASP A 129 -1.98 4.68 -12.44
N PRO A 130 -1.04 3.75 -12.17
CA PRO A 130 -0.14 3.84 -11.01
C PRO A 130 0.71 5.11 -10.99
N PRO A 131 1.29 5.60 -12.12
CA PRO A 131 1.95 6.90 -12.14
C PRO A 131 1.07 8.06 -11.66
N ARG A 132 -0.22 8.08 -12.03
CA ARG A 132 -1.16 9.10 -11.55
C ARG A 132 -1.42 9.01 -10.05
N ALA A 133 -1.61 7.80 -9.53
CA ALA A 133 -1.72 7.59 -8.09
C ALA A 133 -0.49 8.16 -7.35
N VAL A 134 0.72 7.83 -7.80
CA VAL A 134 1.97 8.34 -7.18
C VAL A 134 2.06 9.88 -7.24
N ARG A 135 1.60 10.52 -8.32
CA ARG A 135 1.53 11.99 -8.39
C ARG A 135 0.58 12.58 -7.36
N GLU A 136 -0.61 11.98 -7.16
CA GLU A 136 -1.56 12.42 -6.14
C GLU A 136 -1.01 12.22 -4.72
N LEU A 137 -0.36 11.09 -4.43
CA LEU A 137 0.32 10.87 -3.15
C LEU A 137 1.39 11.95 -2.89
N THR A 138 2.13 12.33 -3.92
CA THR A 138 3.16 13.37 -3.83
C THR A 138 2.54 14.76 -3.62
N ARG A 139 1.42 15.05 -4.29
CA ARG A 139 0.70 16.33 -4.18
C ARG A 139 0.21 16.57 -2.75
N VAL A 140 -0.44 15.59 -2.14
CA VAL A 140 -1.00 15.72 -0.79
C VAL A 140 0.07 15.66 0.31
N LEU A 141 1.29 15.22 0.00
CA LEU A 141 2.41 15.17 0.92
C LEU A 141 3.04 16.56 1.10
N LYS A 142 3.28 16.95 2.35
CA LYS A 142 4.00 18.18 2.71
C LYS A 142 5.47 18.12 2.28
N PRO A 143 6.12 19.27 2.03
CA PRO A 143 7.57 19.32 1.97
C PRO A 143 8.18 18.81 3.30
N GLY A 144 9.20 17.95 3.20
CA GLY A 144 9.76 17.20 4.33
C GLY A 144 8.89 16.03 4.82
N GLY A 145 7.72 15.79 4.21
CA GLY A 145 6.86 14.65 4.52
C GLY A 145 7.40 13.36 3.91
N ARG A 146 7.03 12.21 4.51
CA ARG A 146 7.47 10.88 4.08
C ARG A 146 6.34 10.03 3.50
N LEU A 147 6.66 9.33 2.41
CA LEU A 147 5.84 8.32 1.75
C LEU A 147 6.38 6.93 2.08
N PHE A 148 5.52 6.06 2.59
CA PHE A 148 5.76 4.62 2.70
C PHE A 148 4.85 3.90 1.72
N LEU A 149 5.43 3.27 0.71
CA LEU A 149 4.68 2.58 -0.34
C LEU A 149 5.14 1.15 -0.44
N THR A 150 4.20 0.20 -0.30
CA THR A 150 4.45 -1.20 -0.63
C THR A 150 3.64 -1.65 -1.84
N THR A 151 4.24 -2.56 -2.61
CA THR A 151 3.58 -3.18 -3.78
C THR A 151 4.31 -4.48 -4.16
N PRO A 152 3.64 -5.43 -4.82
CA PRO A 152 4.25 -6.64 -5.32
C PRO A 152 5.35 -6.37 -6.37
N ASN A 153 6.55 -6.87 -6.13
CA ASN A 153 7.66 -6.92 -7.05
C ASN A 153 7.72 -8.28 -7.76
N TYR A 154 7.23 -8.33 -8.99
CA TYR A 154 7.18 -9.56 -9.78
C TYR A 154 8.50 -9.86 -10.53
N LEU A 155 9.67 -9.41 -10.05
CA LEU A 155 10.97 -9.83 -10.59
C LEU A 155 11.39 -11.23 -10.15
N GLY A 156 10.81 -11.75 -9.07
CA GLY A 156 11.13 -13.06 -8.52
C GLY A 156 10.36 -14.23 -9.14
N VAL A 157 10.35 -15.35 -8.41
CA VAL A 157 9.70 -16.62 -8.80
C VAL A 157 8.22 -16.44 -9.16
N TYR A 158 7.51 -15.53 -8.49
CA TYR A 158 6.12 -15.20 -8.82
C TYR A 158 5.96 -14.56 -10.20
N GLY A 159 6.93 -13.76 -10.66
CA GLY A 159 6.92 -13.23 -12.03
C GLY A 159 6.97 -14.34 -13.07
N LEU A 160 7.88 -15.30 -12.89
CA LEU A 160 8.00 -16.48 -13.73
C LEU A 160 6.69 -17.30 -13.72
N TYR A 161 6.06 -17.43 -12.55
CA TYR A 161 4.77 -18.10 -12.42
C TYR A 161 3.64 -17.37 -13.18
N ARG A 162 3.58 -16.04 -13.12
CA ARG A 162 2.63 -15.24 -13.90
C ARG A 162 2.83 -15.45 -15.41
N VAL A 163 4.09 -15.50 -15.87
CA VAL A 163 4.42 -15.80 -17.27
C VAL A 163 3.97 -17.21 -17.64
N TYR A 164 4.28 -18.21 -16.82
CA TYR A 164 3.82 -19.58 -17.02
C TYR A 164 2.30 -19.68 -17.14
N LEU A 165 1.54 -19.08 -16.21
CA LEU A 165 0.08 -19.05 -16.27
C LEU A 165 -0.41 -18.47 -17.59
N ARG A 166 0.18 -17.35 -18.03
CA ARG A 166 -0.16 -16.74 -19.33
C ARG A 166 0.10 -17.68 -20.50
N LEU A 167 1.22 -18.41 -20.48
CA LEU A 167 1.57 -19.38 -21.54
C LEU A 167 0.60 -20.56 -21.60
N VAL A 168 0.05 -20.99 -20.46
CA VAL A 168 -0.98 -22.05 -20.39
C VAL A 168 -2.41 -21.53 -20.50
N GLY A 169 -2.60 -20.29 -20.97
CA GLY A 169 -3.92 -19.68 -21.19
C GLY A 169 -4.69 -19.32 -19.92
N ARG A 170 -4.03 -19.27 -18.76
CA ARG A 170 -4.63 -18.88 -17.47
C ARG A 170 -4.26 -17.44 -17.11
N ARG A 171 -5.18 -16.73 -16.47
CA ARG A 171 -4.90 -15.41 -15.90
C ARG A 171 -4.43 -15.56 -14.46
N TYR A 172 -3.42 -14.79 -14.08
CA TYR A 172 -3.06 -14.62 -12.68
C TYR A 172 -4.09 -13.73 -12.01
N THR A 173 -4.66 -14.19 -10.91
CA THR A 173 -5.54 -13.41 -10.04
C THR A 173 -4.99 -13.48 -8.61
N GLU A 174 -4.79 -12.33 -8.00
CA GLU A 174 -4.38 -12.23 -6.60
C GLU A 174 -5.64 -12.23 -5.74
N LEU A 175 -6.02 -13.40 -5.22
CA LEU A 175 -7.26 -13.59 -4.43
C LEU A 175 -8.53 -13.05 -5.11
N GLY A 176 -8.59 -13.12 -6.46
CA GLY A 176 -9.75 -12.66 -7.22
C GLY A 176 -9.88 -11.13 -7.34
N GLN A 177 -8.84 -10.36 -7.01
CA GLN A 177 -8.83 -8.92 -7.23
C GLN A 177 -8.90 -8.56 -8.72
N PRO A 178 -9.64 -7.50 -9.10
CA PRO A 178 -10.02 -7.24 -10.49
C PRO A 178 -8.91 -6.65 -11.36
N ILE A 179 -8.00 -5.85 -10.77
CA ILE A 179 -6.86 -5.25 -11.45
C ILE A 179 -5.61 -5.78 -10.77
N ASN A 180 -4.67 -6.33 -11.54
CA ASN A 180 -3.39 -6.81 -11.01
C ASN A 180 -2.27 -6.41 -11.99
N ASN A 181 -1.76 -5.19 -11.83
CA ASN A 181 -0.66 -4.70 -12.65
C ASN A 181 0.60 -5.54 -12.41
N PHE A 182 1.41 -5.70 -13.46
CA PHE A 182 2.75 -6.26 -13.32
C PHE A 182 3.71 -5.12 -13.00
N THR A 183 4.11 -5.01 -11.75
CA THR A 183 5.12 -4.05 -11.31
C THR A 183 6.39 -4.73 -10.81
N TRP A 184 7.45 -3.95 -10.78
CA TRP A 184 8.75 -4.34 -10.25
C TRP A 184 9.40 -3.15 -9.59
N LEU A 185 10.27 -3.41 -8.61
CA LEU A 185 10.82 -2.37 -7.74
C LEU A 185 11.49 -1.20 -8.52
N PRO A 186 12.33 -1.43 -9.55
CA PRO A 186 12.89 -0.32 -10.34
C PRO A 186 11.85 0.61 -10.98
N ARG A 187 10.69 0.06 -11.39
CA ARG A 187 9.60 0.83 -12.02
C ARG A 187 8.86 1.65 -10.99
N THR A 188 8.55 1.06 -9.84
CA THR A 188 7.94 1.78 -8.70
C THR A 188 8.83 2.93 -8.25
N ARG A 189 10.15 2.70 -8.10
CA ARG A 189 11.12 3.76 -7.77
C ARG A 189 11.16 4.87 -8.82
N HIS A 190 11.08 4.51 -10.10
CA HIS A 190 11.07 5.48 -11.18
C HIS A 190 9.81 6.35 -11.14
N TRP A 191 8.63 5.78 -10.89
CA TRP A 191 7.40 6.56 -10.72
C TRP A 191 7.49 7.56 -9.56
N ILE A 192 8.00 7.10 -8.41
CA ILE A 192 8.20 7.93 -7.21
C ILE A 192 9.18 9.07 -7.48
N SER A 193 10.32 8.76 -8.09
CA SER A 193 11.35 9.77 -8.40
C SER A 193 10.86 10.77 -9.45
N SER A 194 10.12 10.31 -10.45
CA SER A 194 9.57 11.16 -11.52
C SER A 194 8.44 12.07 -11.02
N ALA A 195 7.79 11.72 -9.90
CA ALA A 195 6.83 12.58 -9.23
C ALA A 195 7.50 13.66 -8.35
N GLY A 196 8.82 13.66 -8.23
CA GLY A 196 9.57 14.66 -7.46
C GLY A 196 9.92 14.23 -6.03
N LEU A 197 9.69 12.96 -5.67
CA LEU A 197 10.09 12.43 -4.37
C LEU A 197 11.51 11.87 -4.41
N ARG A 198 12.28 12.15 -3.35
CA ARG A 198 13.60 11.56 -3.14
C ARG A 198 13.46 10.22 -2.44
N VAL A 199 13.88 9.14 -3.09
CA VAL A 199 13.88 7.80 -2.46
C VAL A 199 14.95 7.77 -1.37
N LEU A 200 14.54 7.45 -0.14
CA LEU A 200 15.40 7.30 1.03
C LEU A 200 15.90 5.88 1.17
N ASP A 201 14.98 4.92 1.10
CA ASP A 201 15.26 3.51 1.32
C ASP A 201 14.35 2.63 0.45
N THR A 202 14.80 1.41 0.20
CA THR A 202 14.04 0.41 -0.54
C THR A 202 14.30 -0.96 0.03
N ASP A 203 13.22 -1.72 0.19
CA ASP A 203 13.30 -3.02 0.81
C ASP A 203 12.35 -4.04 0.16
N GLY A 204 12.46 -5.32 0.54
CA GLY A 204 11.51 -6.35 0.21
C GLY A 204 11.53 -7.54 1.17
N VAL A 205 10.38 -8.22 1.22
CA VAL A 205 10.13 -9.43 2.02
C VAL A 205 9.24 -10.39 1.24
N GLY A 206 9.30 -11.68 1.57
CA GLY A 206 8.45 -12.68 0.96
C GLY A 206 9.15 -13.36 -0.20
N HIS A 207 10.28 -14.00 0.09
CA HIS A 207 10.84 -15.00 -0.82
C HIS A 207 10.04 -16.29 -0.71
N TYR A 208 9.23 -16.59 -1.71
CA TYR A 208 8.42 -17.80 -1.72
C TYR A 208 8.95 -18.80 -2.75
N PHE A 209 9.04 -20.06 -2.33
CA PHE A 209 9.28 -21.16 -3.25
C PHE A 209 7.96 -21.79 -3.68
N LEU A 210 7.81 -22.02 -4.98
CA LEU A 210 6.66 -22.70 -5.56
C LEU A 210 6.99 -24.18 -5.71
N PHE A 211 6.33 -25.04 -4.93
CA PHE A 211 6.37 -26.49 -5.13
C PHE A 211 5.10 -26.94 -5.87
N PRO A 212 5.20 -27.83 -6.87
CA PRO A 212 4.03 -28.41 -7.51
C PRO A 212 3.11 -29.06 -6.45
N ARG A 213 1.81 -28.72 -6.48
CA ARG A 213 0.77 -29.22 -5.56
C ARG A 213 0.89 -28.80 -4.08
N MET A 214 1.76 -27.85 -3.73
CA MET A 214 1.83 -27.29 -2.38
C MET A 214 1.54 -25.79 -2.41
N LEU A 215 1.04 -25.26 -1.28
CA LEU A 215 0.95 -23.82 -1.09
C LEU A 215 2.37 -23.21 -1.07
N PRO A 216 2.55 -21.99 -1.62
CA PRO A 216 3.82 -21.28 -1.55
C PRO A 216 4.32 -21.18 -0.11
N ARG A 217 5.57 -21.56 0.13
CA ARG A 217 6.21 -21.45 1.45
C ARG A 217 7.26 -20.34 1.43
N GLN A 218 7.20 -19.46 2.44
CA GLN A 218 8.16 -18.39 2.64
C GLN A 218 9.50 -18.95 3.16
N ILE A 219 10.60 -18.52 2.57
CA ILE A 219 11.97 -18.84 2.99
C ILE A 219 12.52 -17.63 3.74
N THR A 220 12.26 -17.57 5.04
CA THR A 220 12.60 -16.43 5.91
C THR A 220 14.10 -16.12 5.97
N VAL A 221 14.97 -17.10 5.74
CA VAL A 221 16.44 -16.90 5.69
C VAL A 221 16.82 -15.93 4.57
N LEU A 222 16.10 -15.96 3.45
CA LEU A 222 16.36 -15.08 2.30
C LEU A 222 15.83 -13.66 2.50
N ASP A 223 14.95 -13.47 3.48
CA ASP A 223 14.43 -12.15 3.85
C ASP A 223 15.40 -11.34 4.72
N ASN A 224 16.57 -11.91 5.06
CA ASN A 224 17.56 -11.21 5.88
C ASN A 224 18.14 -9.99 5.12
N PRO A 225 18.19 -8.81 5.77
CA PRO A 225 18.64 -7.55 5.17
C PRO A 225 20.06 -7.56 4.60
N ARG A 226 20.89 -8.52 5.01
CA ARG A 226 22.28 -8.63 4.55
C ARG A 226 22.44 -9.27 3.17
N TYR A 227 21.38 -9.87 2.61
CA TYR A 227 21.45 -10.56 1.33
C TYR A 227 20.94 -9.70 0.17
N LEU A 228 21.67 -9.74 -0.95
CA LEU A 228 21.30 -9.10 -2.22
C LEU A 228 20.00 -9.66 -2.82
N MET A 229 19.44 -10.73 -2.25
CA MET A 229 18.23 -11.39 -2.73
C MET A 229 16.98 -10.52 -2.57
N ARG A 230 16.98 -9.49 -1.71
CA ARG A 230 15.83 -8.59 -1.47
C ARG A 230 15.20 -8.00 -2.75
N TRP A 231 15.98 -7.82 -3.81
CA TRP A 231 15.48 -7.37 -5.12
C TRP A 231 14.53 -8.36 -5.82
N LEU A 232 14.46 -9.62 -5.34
CA LEU A 232 13.62 -10.70 -5.86
C LEU A 232 12.46 -11.05 -4.93
N ALA A 233 12.36 -10.40 -3.76
CA ALA A 233 11.27 -10.61 -2.83
C ALA A 233 9.93 -10.16 -3.44
N LEU A 234 8.83 -10.84 -3.09
CA LEU A 234 7.51 -10.54 -3.64
C LEU A 234 6.98 -9.20 -3.16
N HIS A 235 7.02 -8.87 -1.88
CA HIS A 235 6.52 -7.59 -1.40
C HIS A 235 7.70 -6.62 -1.33
N SER A 236 7.58 -5.46 -1.96
CA SER A 236 8.61 -4.43 -1.95
C SER A 236 8.13 -3.19 -1.20
N LEU A 237 9.06 -2.48 -0.55
CA LEU A 237 8.86 -1.20 0.09
C LEU A 237 9.71 -0.15 -0.61
N VAL A 238 9.15 1.04 -0.78
CA VAL A 238 9.91 2.26 -1.06
C VAL A 238 9.55 3.29 0.00
N VAL A 239 10.56 3.81 0.69
CA VAL A 239 10.45 4.98 1.57
C VAL A 239 10.98 6.18 0.81
N ALA A 240 10.19 7.23 0.71
CA ALA A 240 10.57 8.44 -0.02
C ALA A 240 10.18 9.70 0.74
N GLU A 241 10.81 10.82 0.42
CA GLU A 241 10.58 12.11 1.05
C GLU A 241 10.33 13.18 -0.02
N LYS A 242 9.41 14.11 0.24
CA LYS A 242 9.24 15.30 -0.59
C LYS A 242 10.28 16.34 -0.19
N ALA A 243 11.12 16.77 -1.12
CA ALA A 243 12.11 17.81 -0.82
C ALA A 243 11.44 19.12 -0.42
N PHE A 244 12.10 19.91 0.43
CA PHE A 244 11.73 21.30 0.65
C PHE A 244 11.89 22.08 -0.65
N THR A 245 10.84 22.78 -1.08
CA THR A 245 10.99 23.79 -2.13
C THR A 245 11.79 24.94 -1.52
N ASN A 246 12.97 25.25 -2.07
CA ASN A 246 13.66 26.48 -1.74
C ASN A 246 12.78 27.64 -2.24
N SER A 247 12.14 28.34 -1.31
CA SER A 247 11.41 29.59 -1.56
C SER A 247 12.35 30.71 -1.98
#